data_AF-A0A3B8LIB1-F1
#
_entry.id   AF-A0A3B8LIB1-F1
#
_cell.length_a   1.000
_cell.length_b   1.000
_cell.length_c   1.000
_cell.angle_alpha   90.00
_cell.angle_beta   90.00
_cell.angle_gamma   90.00
#
_symmetry.space_group_name_H-M   'P 1'
#
loop_
_entity.id
_entity.type
_entity.pdbx_description
1 polymer ?
#
loop_
_entity_poly.entity_id
_entity_poly.type
_entity_poly.pdbx_seq_one_letter_code
_entity_poly.pdbx_strand_id
1 'polypeptide(L)'
;MDQQKVDKIIQCALAIASQADDFRDRELGPIHLIKYVYLADLAYAQSHDGETYTGIPWQFYHFGPWDLGLFQHLDDATSLNHIQRREIQSEYDKD
;
A
#
# COMPACT_ATOMS: atom_id res chain seq x y z
N MET A 1 8.11 -11.42 4.02
CA MET A 1 6.83 -10.87 3.56
C MET A 1 5.95 -11.97 2.98
N ASP A 2 4.74 -12.11 3.50
CA ASP A 2 3.67 -12.95 2.98
C ASP A 2 2.88 -12.14 1.93
N GLN A 3 3.11 -12.43 0.65
CA GLN A 3 2.51 -11.69 -0.47
C GLN A 3 0.98 -11.80 -0.48
N GLN A 4 0.40 -12.94 -0.11
CA GLN A 4 -1.05 -13.10 -0.13
C GLN A 4 -1.74 -12.22 0.91
N LYS A 5 -1.11 -12.04 2.09
CA LYS A 5 -1.61 -11.12 3.11
C LYS A 5 -1.48 -9.66 2.70
N VAL A 6 -0.38 -9.31 2.03
CA VAL A 6 -0.19 -7.98 1.44
C VAL A 6 -1.26 -7.69 0.39
N ASP A 7 -1.49 -8.60 -0.54
CA ASP A 7 -2.49 -8.47 -1.60
C ASP A 7 -3.88 -8.23 -1.01
N LYS A 8 -4.26 -8.98 0.04
CA LYS A 8 -5.55 -8.80 0.73
C LYS A 8 -5.69 -7.39 1.32
N ILE A 9 -4.65 -6.85 1.93
CA ILE A 9 -4.68 -5.49 2.49
C ILE A 9 -4.84 -4.46 1.37
N ILE A 10 -4.06 -4.59 0.29
CA ILE A 10 -4.11 -3.67 -0.86
C ILE A 10 -5.48 -3.72 -1.53
N GLN A 11 -6.01 -4.91 -1.79
CA GLN A 11 -7.34 -5.10 -2.37
C GLN A 11 -8.44 -4.53 -1.47
N CYS A 12 -8.34 -4.74 -0.16
CA CYS A 12 -9.27 -4.14 0.80
C CYS A 12 -9.21 -2.62 0.76
N ALA A 13 -8.01 -2.03 0.80
CA ALA A 13 -7.82 -0.58 0.74
C ALA A 13 -8.42 0.03 -0.54
N LEU A 14 -8.18 -0.60 -1.69
CA LEU A 14 -8.73 -0.17 -2.98
C LEU A 14 -10.25 -0.34 -3.05
N ALA A 15 -10.79 -1.43 -2.50
CA ALA A 15 -12.23 -1.67 -2.45
C ALA A 15 -12.96 -0.68 -1.52
N ILE A 16 -12.30 -0.21 -0.46
CA ILE A 16 -12.83 0.86 0.39
C ILE A 16 -12.72 2.21 -0.31
N ALA A 17 -11.58 2.53 -0.91
CA ALA A 17 -11.39 3.78 -1.64
C ALA A 17 -12.38 3.94 -2.80
N SER A 18 -12.71 2.85 -3.51
CA SER A 18 -13.67 2.89 -4.61
C SER A 18 -15.11 3.26 -4.19
N GLN A 19 -15.43 3.13 -2.90
CA GLN A 19 -16.73 3.51 -2.33
C GLN A 19 -16.82 5.00 -1.98
N ALA A 20 -15.73 5.77 -2.03
CA ALA A 20 -15.76 7.18 -1.69
C ALA A 20 -16.57 8.00 -2.71
N ASP A 21 -17.36 8.97 -2.24
CA ASP A 21 -18.23 9.78 -3.10
C ASP A 21 -17.44 10.78 -3.97
N ASP A 22 -16.36 11.38 -3.45
CA ASP A 22 -15.45 12.24 -4.23
C ASP A 22 -14.42 11.39 -4.97
N PHE A 23 -14.28 11.62 -6.28
CA PHE A 23 -13.29 10.96 -7.13
C PHE A 23 -11.84 11.15 -6.63
N ARG A 24 -11.54 12.29 -6.00
CA ARG A 24 -10.21 12.56 -5.41
C ARG A 24 -9.90 11.67 -4.22
N ASP A 25 -10.91 11.21 -3.49
CA ASP A 25 -10.75 10.31 -2.35
C ASP A 25 -10.65 8.83 -2.78
N ARG A 26 -10.88 8.53 -4.06
CA ARG A 26 -10.75 7.18 -4.62
C ARG A 26 -9.32 6.80 -4.99
N GLU A 27 -8.42 7.78 -5.12
CA GLU A 27 -7.08 7.56 -5.66
C GLU A 27 -6.07 7.23 -4.56
N LEU A 28 -5.51 6.02 -4.63
CA LEU A 28 -4.44 5.59 -3.74
C LEU A 28 -3.10 5.53 -4.48
N GLY A 29 -2.24 6.52 -4.23
CA GLY A 29 -0.84 6.43 -4.62
C GLY A 29 -0.03 5.36 -3.84
N PRO A 30 1.15 4.95 -4.33
CA PRO A 30 1.99 3.92 -3.72
C PRO A 30 2.28 4.13 -2.23
N ILE A 31 2.52 5.39 -1.82
CA ILE A 31 2.81 5.73 -0.42
C ILE A 31 1.61 5.42 0.50
N HIS A 32 0.37 5.60 0.04
CA HIS A 32 -0.81 5.25 0.83
C HIS A 32 -0.87 3.75 1.06
N LEU A 33 -0.65 2.96 0.00
CA LEU A 33 -0.66 1.50 0.08
C LEU A 33 0.41 0.98 1.05
N ILE A 34 1.63 1.50 0.97
CA ILE A 34 2.71 1.15 1.92
C ILE A 34 2.32 1.48 3.36
N LYS A 35 1.77 2.67 3.60
CA LYS A 35 1.32 3.08 4.95
C LYS A 35 0.18 2.19 5.46
N TYR A 36 -0.76 1.78 4.62
CA TYR A 36 -1.85 0.89 5.02
C TYR A 36 -1.37 -0.52 5.36
N VAL A 37 -0.41 -1.06 4.60
CA VAL A 37 0.22 -2.35 4.94
C VAL A 37 0.95 -2.24 6.27
N TYR A 38 1.69 -1.16 6.52
CA TYR A 38 2.31 -0.90 7.82
C TYR A 38 1.29 -0.80 8.97
N LEU A 39 0.18 -0.09 8.77
CA LEU A 39 -0.86 0.03 9.81
C LEU A 39 -1.52 -1.32 10.13
N ALA A 40 -1.68 -2.19 9.14
CA ALA A 40 -2.17 -3.55 9.36
C ALA A 40 -1.18 -4.37 10.22
N ASP A 41 0.12 -4.28 9.93
CA ASP A 41 1.17 -4.91 10.73
C ASP A 41 1.22 -4.35 12.15
N LEU A 42 1.14 -3.02 12.31
CA LEU A 42 1.14 -2.36 13.61
C LEU A 42 -0.07 -2.80 14.45
N ALA A 43 -1.26 -2.81 13.86
CA ALA A 43 -2.49 -3.23 14.54
C ALA A 43 -2.45 -4.71 14.95
N TYR A 44 -1.89 -5.58 14.11
CA TYR A 44 -1.72 -6.99 14.44
C TYR A 44 -0.72 -7.17 15.58
N ALA A 45 0.45 -6.53 15.49
CA ALA A 45 1.51 -6.60 16.48
C ALA A 45 1.07 -6.17 17.90
N GLN A 46 0.14 -5.23 18.01
CA GLN A 46 -0.44 -4.77 19.28
C GLN A 46 -1.10 -5.89 20.11
N SER A 47 -1.52 -6.99 19.47
CA SER A 47 -2.24 -8.10 20.13
C SER A 47 -1.56 -9.47 19.95
N HIS A 48 -0.41 -9.52 19.27
CA HIS A 48 0.30 -10.76 18.91
C HIS A 48 1.79 -10.69 19.31
N ASP A 49 2.08 -10.19 20.50
CA ASP A 49 3.43 -10.15 21.08
C ASP A 49 4.51 -9.52 20.16
N GLY A 50 4.12 -8.52 19.36
CA GLY A 50 5.02 -7.84 18.44
C GLY A 50 5.22 -8.56 17.09
N GLU A 51 4.63 -9.73 16.87
CA GLU A 51 4.60 -10.36 15.55
C GLU A 51 3.82 -9.50 14.56
N THR A 52 4.26 -9.43 13.31
CA THR A 52 3.56 -8.67 12.27
C THR A 52 2.71 -9.60 11.41
N TYR A 53 1.59 -9.09 10.89
CA TYR A 53 0.67 -9.89 10.08
C TYR A 53 1.33 -10.39 8.80
N THR A 54 2.05 -9.51 8.11
CA THR A 54 2.67 -9.75 6.80
C THR A 54 4.11 -10.22 6.88
N GLY A 55 4.78 -10.08 8.03
CA GLY A 55 6.20 -10.43 8.17
C GLY A 55 7.13 -9.54 7.33
N ILE A 56 6.76 -8.28 7.10
CA ILE A 56 7.64 -7.30 6.44
C ILE A 56 8.70 -6.81 7.44
N PRO A 57 10.00 -6.81 7.08
CA PRO A 57 11.07 -6.31 7.94
C PRO A 57 11.21 -4.78 7.79
N TRP A 58 10.25 -4.04 8.34
CA TRP A 58 10.15 -2.59 8.17
C TRP A 58 11.44 -1.83 8.52
N GLN A 59 11.84 -0.93 7.62
CA GLN A 59 12.88 0.07 7.86
C GLN A 59 12.26 1.47 7.91
N PHE A 60 12.69 2.30 8.87
CA PHE A 60 12.17 3.65 9.02
C PHE A 60 13.15 4.67 8.46
N TYR A 61 12.73 5.38 7.42
CA TYR A 61 13.43 6.54 6.88
C TYR A 61 12.72 7.83 7.30
N HIS A 62 13.20 8.97 6.81
CA HIS A 62 12.66 10.29 7.13
C HIS A 62 11.14 10.41 6.86
N PHE A 63 10.63 9.71 5.85
CA PHE A 63 9.22 9.75 5.44
C PHE A 63 8.38 8.57 5.96
N GLY A 64 8.93 7.77 6.87
CA GLY A 64 8.23 6.69 7.55
C GLY A 64 8.68 5.28 7.16
N PRO A 65 7.81 4.28 7.35
CA PRO A 65 8.13 2.88 7.12
C PRO A 65 8.30 2.58 5.63
N TRP A 66 9.29 1.77 5.30
CA TRP A 66 9.64 1.39 3.94
C TRP A 66 10.10 -0.07 3.87
N ASP A 67 9.82 -0.69 2.74
CA ASP A 67 10.40 -1.95 2.31
C ASP A 67 10.47 -1.96 0.77
N LEU A 68 11.65 -2.26 0.22
CA LEU A 68 11.85 -2.27 -1.23
C LEU A 68 11.06 -3.40 -1.91
N GLY A 69 10.95 -4.56 -1.25
CA GLY A 69 10.22 -5.71 -1.77
C GLY A 69 8.73 -5.42 -1.89
N LEU A 70 8.13 -4.78 -0.88
CA LEU A 70 6.76 -4.30 -0.94
C LEU A 70 6.55 -3.30 -2.08
N PHE A 71 7.43 -2.29 -2.21
CA PHE A 71 7.32 -1.29 -3.26
C PHE A 71 7.32 -1.91 -4.66
N GLN A 72 8.21 -2.87 -4.91
CA GLN A 72 8.27 -3.61 -6.17
C GLN A 72 7.04 -4.51 -6.39
N HIS A 73 6.48 -5.05 -5.31
CA HIS A 73 5.29 -5.93 -5.35
C HIS A 73 3.98 -5.17 -5.59
N LEU A 74 3.94 -3.84 -5.41
CA LEU A 74 2.71 -3.06 -5.61
C LEU A 74 2.14 -3.20 -7.02
N ASP A 75 3.00 -3.30 -8.04
CA ASP A 75 2.57 -3.47 -9.43
C ASP A 75 1.81 -4.79 -9.63
N ASP A 76 2.34 -5.88 -9.07
CA ASP A 76 1.70 -7.19 -9.14
C ASP A 76 0.39 -7.23 -8.33
N ALA A 77 0.41 -6.68 -7.10
CA ALA A 77 -0.76 -6.63 -6.22
C ALA A 77 -1.92 -5.78 -6.78
N THR A 78 -1.63 -4.87 -7.71
CA THR A 78 -2.61 -3.96 -8.34
C THR A 78 -2.98 -4.36 -9.76
N SER A 79 -2.46 -5.48 -10.28
CA SER A 79 -2.67 -5.96 -11.66
C SER A 79 -4.04 -6.58 -11.95
N LEU A 80 -5.00 -6.47 -11.02
CA LEU A 80 -6.34 -7.04 -11.19
C LEU A 80 -7.16 -6.26 -12.23
N ASN A 81 -7.96 -6.98 -13.03
CA ASN A 81 -8.78 -6.43 -14.13
C ASN A 81 -9.73 -5.27 -13.76
N HIS A 82 -9.99 -5.07 -12.46
CA HIS A 82 -10.91 -4.04 -11.96
C HIS A 82 -10.20 -2.80 -11.39
N ILE A 83 -8.86 -2.80 -11.36
CA ILE A 83 -8.04 -1.69 -10.87
C ILE A 83 -7.52 -0.90 -12.08
N GLN A 84 -7.70 0.43 -12.05
CA GLN A 84 -7.15 1.31 -13.08
C GLN A 84 -5.94 2.05 -12.53
N ARG A 85 -4.79 1.88 -13.17
CA ARG A 85 -3.58 2.67 -12.89
C ARG A 85 -3.61 3.95 -13.73
N ARG A 86 -3.34 5.09 -13.09
CA ARG A 86 -3.09 6.36 -13.77
C ARG A 86 -1.68 6.84 -13.45
N GLU A 87 -0.90 7.14 -14.49
CA GLU A 87 0.36 7.84 -14.34
C GLU A 87 0.12 9.35 -14.47
N ILE A 88 0.66 10.11 -13.52
CA ILE A 88 0.58 11.56 -13.51
C ILE A 88 1.97 12.05 -13.88
N GLN A 89 2.08 12.73 -15.03
CA GLN A 89 3.35 13.28 -15.48
C GLN A 89 3.78 14.41 -14.55
N SER A 90 5.04 14.40 -14.12
CA SER A 90 5.60 15.49 -13.34
C SER A 90 5.62 16.78 -14.17
N GLU A 91 5.17 17.89 -13.60
CA GLU A 91 5.31 19.21 -14.23
C GLU A 91 6.80 19.63 -14.33
N TYR A 92 7.69 18.98 -13.57
CA TYR A 92 9.12 19.23 -13.53
C TYR A 92 9.93 18.37 -14.54
N ASP A 93 9.29 17.50 -15.33
CA ASP A 93 9.96 16.72 -16.39
C ASP A 93 10.03 17.47 -17.74
N LYS A 94 9.58 18.73 -17.80
CA LYS A 94 9.52 19.55 -19.02
C LYS A 94 10.69 20.53 -19.17
N ASP A 95 11.65 20.52 -18.26
CA ASP A 95 12.91 21.27 -18.32
C ASP A 95 14.10 20.34 -18.62
#